data_AF-K2CT18-F1
#
_entry.id   AF-K2CT18-F1
#
_cell.length_a   1.000
_cell.length_b   1.000
_cell.length_c   1.000
_cell.angle_alpha   90.00
_cell.angle_beta   90.00
_cell.angle_gamma   90.00
#
_symmetry.space_group_name_H-M   'P 1'
#
loop_
_entity.id
_entity.type
_entity.pdbx_description
1 polymer ?
#
loop_
_entity_poly.entity_id
_entity_poly.type
_entity_poly.pdbx_seq_one_letter_code
_entity_poly.pdbx_strand_id
1 'polypeptide(L)'
;MDPITSTSNPQIKLIRKLKDRKYRAESNLFFLEGVRIVIEALEAGQWVTQLIVARDLLGSTKAVEVVEEAEHKGVPILEVSKEV
;
A
#
# COMPACT_ATOMS: atom_id res chain seq x y z
N MET A 1 0.52 -3.85 15.88
CA MET A 1 0.32 -2.39 15.79
C MET A 1 -1.09 -2.20 15.32
N ASP A 2 -1.87 -1.30 15.94
CA ASP A 2 -3.26 -1.11 15.53
C ASP A 2 -3.36 -0.44 14.14
N PRO A 3 -4.35 -0.81 13.31
CA PRO A 3 -4.49 -0.23 11.98
C PRO A 3 -4.83 1.26 12.05
N ILE A 4 -4.40 2.04 11.06
CA ILE A 4 -4.84 3.43 10.93
C ILE A 4 -6.31 3.44 10.51
N THR A 5 -7.16 4.06 11.33
CA THR A 5 -8.61 4.14 11.12
C THR A 5 -9.11 5.51 10.68
N SER A 6 -8.21 6.51 10.61
CA SER A 6 -8.58 7.90 10.31
C SER A 6 -8.00 8.38 8.98
N THR A 7 -8.88 8.81 8.07
CA THR A 7 -8.50 9.51 6.83
C THR A 7 -7.77 10.84 7.08
N SER A 8 -7.89 11.39 8.30
CA SER A 8 -7.18 12.60 8.70
C SER A 8 -5.74 12.37 9.15
N ASN A 9 -5.31 11.10 9.29
CA ASN A 9 -3.96 10.73 9.65
C ASN A 9 -2.94 11.37 8.67
N PRO A 10 -1.84 11.98 9.16
CA PRO A 10 -0.86 12.64 8.31
C PRO A 10 -0.26 11.74 7.21
N GLN A 11 0.01 10.47 7.50
CA GLN A 11 0.56 9.52 6.53
C GLN A 11 -0.45 9.23 5.41
N ILE A 12 -1.72 9.02 5.75
CA ILE A 12 -2.80 8.84 4.76
C ILE A 12 -2.95 10.09 3.88
N LYS A 13 -2.89 11.29 4.47
CA LYS A 13 -2.91 12.55 3.71
C LYS A 13 -1.74 12.66 2.74
N LEU A 14 -0.53 12.24 3.15
CA LEU A 14 0.65 12.24 2.27
C LEU A 14 0.49 11.24 1.11
N ILE A 15 0.00 10.03 1.37
CA ILE A 15 -0.26 9.03 0.32
C ILE A 15 -1.30 9.57 -0.69
N ARG A 16 -2.40 10.15 -0.21
CA ARG A 16 -3.46 10.71 -1.09
C ARG A 16 -2.96 11.87 -1.95
N LYS A 17 -1.97 12.64 -1.48
CA LYS A 17 -1.34 13.71 -2.26
C LYS A 17 -0.57 13.20 -3.49
N LEU A 18 -0.14 11.93 -3.51
CA LEU A 18 0.54 11.31 -4.66
C LEU A 18 -0.34 11.23 -5.93
N LYS A 19 -1.65 11.54 -5.84
CA LYS A 19 -2.52 11.74 -7.00
C LYS A 19 -2.14 12.96 -7.84
N ASP A 20 -1.51 13.97 -7.24
CA ASP A 20 -1.08 15.19 -7.92
C ASP A 20 0.39 15.09 -8.37
N ARG A 21 0.66 15.50 -9.61
CA ARG A 21 1.99 15.48 -10.26
C ARG A 21 3.03 16.23 -9.44
N LYS A 22 2.66 17.36 -8.81
CA LYS A 22 3.57 18.16 -8.00
C LYS A 22 4.18 17.31 -6.88
N TYR A 23 3.35 16.61 -6.11
CA TYR A 23 3.82 15.80 -4.99
C TYR A 23 4.58 14.55 -5.43
N ARG A 24 4.24 13.96 -6.59
CA ARG A 24 5.06 12.89 -7.17
C ARG A 24 6.46 13.36 -7.53
N ALA A 25 6.57 14.54 -8.14
CA ALA A 25 7.87 15.12 -8.50
C ALA A 25 8.72 15.45 -7.26
N GLU A 26 8.09 15.97 -6.20
CA GLU A 26 8.78 16.32 -4.95
C GLU A 26 9.23 15.08 -4.15
N SER A 27 8.41 14.02 -4.12
CA SER A 27 8.68 12.82 -3.31
C SER A 27 9.39 11.69 -4.05
N ASN A 28 9.39 11.73 -5.39
CA ASN A 28 9.76 10.60 -6.25
C ASN A 28 8.98 9.31 -5.94
N LEU A 29 7.73 9.45 -5.48
CA LEU A 29 6.81 8.36 -5.20
C LEU A 29 5.56 8.48 -6.07
N PHE A 30 4.90 7.35 -6.28
CA PHE A 30 3.56 7.30 -6.85
C PHE A 30 2.71 6.27 -6.10
N PHE A 31 1.40 6.40 -6.21
CA PHE A 31 0.45 5.47 -5.61
C PHE A 31 -0.06 4.51 -6.69
N LEU A 32 -0.14 3.23 -6.34
CA LEU A 32 -0.58 2.14 -7.20
C LEU A 32 -1.74 1.42 -6.51
N GLU A 33 -2.82 1.16 -7.23
CA GLU A 33 -3.99 0.48 -6.70
C GLU A 33 -4.49 -0.60 -7.66
N GLY A 34 -5.16 -1.61 -7.08
CA GLY A 34 -5.66 -2.78 -7.79
C GLY A 34 -4.78 -4.02 -7.59
N VAL A 35 -5.40 -5.11 -7.12
CA VAL A 35 -4.72 -6.36 -6.71
C VAL A 35 -3.76 -6.87 -7.78
N ARG A 36 -4.19 -6.93 -9.05
CA ARG A 36 -3.36 -7.43 -10.14
C ARG A 36 -2.09 -6.60 -10.33
N ILE A 37 -2.22 -5.28 -10.40
CA ILE A 37 -1.09 -4.38 -10.69
C ILE A 37 -0.12 -4.35 -9.49
N VAL A 38 -0.64 -4.44 -8.27
CA VAL A 38 0.17 -4.54 -7.05
C VAL A 38 0.96 -5.86 -7.01
N ILE A 39 0.35 -6.98 -7.40
CA ILE A 39 1.05 -8.28 -7.52
C ILE A 39 2.18 -8.16 -8.55
N GLU A 40 1.87 -7.69 -9.76
CA GLU A 40 2.86 -7.50 -10.82
C GLU A 40 4.01 -6.58 -10.36
N ALA A 41 3.72 -5.56 -9.55
CA ALA A 41 4.73 -4.68 -8.98
C ALA A 41 5.68 -5.37 -7.99
N LEU A 42 5.12 -6.17 -7.09
CA LEU A 42 5.89 -6.95 -6.11
C LEU A 42 6.74 -8.04 -6.80
N GLU A 43 6.26 -8.62 -7.89
CA GLU A 43 6.99 -9.60 -8.70
C GLU A 43 8.10 -8.96 -9.54
N ALA A 44 7.89 -7.73 -10.04
CA ALA A 44 8.86 -7.01 -10.88
C ALA A 44 10.12 -6.54 -10.15
N GLY A 45 10.17 -6.59 -8.81
CA GLY A 45 11.38 -6.37 -8.02
C GLY A 45 11.21 -5.45 -6.81
N GLN A 46 12.34 -4.99 -6.24
CA GLN A 46 12.39 -4.22 -4.99
C GLN A 46 12.18 -2.71 -5.17
N TRP A 47 11.11 -2.30 -5.85
CA TRP A 47 10.76 -0.88 -6.00
C TRP A 47 9.53 -0.48 -5.19
N VAL A 48 8.80 -1.45 -4.63
CA VAL A 48 7.69 -1.19 -3.71
C VAL A 48 8.27 -0.75 -2.35
N THR A 49 8.05 0.52 -2.01
CA THR A 49 8.57 1.11 -0.78
C THR A 49 7.69 0.85 0.44
N GLN A 50 6.39 0.65 0.23
CA GLN A 50 5.42 0.34 1.27
C GLN A 50 4.16 -0.26 0.64
N LEU A 51 3.59 -1.29 1.26
CA LEU A 51 2.28 -1.84 0.91
C LEU A 51 1.23 -1.31 1.88
N ILE A 52 0.07 -0.92 1.38
CA ILE A 52 -1.05 -0.44 2.19
C ILE A 52 -2.15 -1.50 2.15
N VAL A 53 -2.54 -2.02 3.31
CA VAL A 53 -3.41 -3.19 3.41
C VAL A 53 -4.55 -2.93 4.38
N ALA A 54 -5.78 -3.06 3.89
CA ALA A 54 -6.94 -3.29 4.74
C ALA A 54 -7.19 -4.80 4.79
N ARG A 55 -6.79 -5.46 5.89
CA ARG A 55 -6.88 -6.94 6.01
C ARG A 55 -8.31 -7.45 5.81
N ASP A 56 -9.29 -6.70 6.29
CA ASP A 56 -10.72 -6.98 6.12
C ASP A 56 -11.20 -6.98 4.66
N LEU A 57 -10.45 -6.39 3.74
CA LEU A 57 -10.79 -6.28 2.32
C LEU A 57 -10.02 -7.28 1.43
N LEU A 58 -9.17 -8.14 2.01
CA LEU A 58 -8.46 -9.18 1.27
C LEU A 58 -9.44 -10.30 0.89
N GLY A 59 -10.14 -10.14 -0.24
CA GLY A 59 -11.20 -11.05 -0.68
C GLY A 59 -10.74 -12.31 -1.43
N SER A 60 -9.44 -12.55 -1.58
CA SER A 60 -8.92 -13.73 -2.29
C SER A 60 -7.69 -14.32 -1.63
N THR A 61 -7.55 -15.64 -1.66
CA THR A 61 -6.38 -16.37 -1.14
C THR A 61 -5.09 -15.84 -1.74
N LYS A 62 -5.08 -15.56 -3.05
CA LYS A 62 -3.89 -15.02 -3.73
C LYS A 62 -3.47 -13.65 -3.19
N ALA A 63 -4.42 -12.78 -2.84
CA ALA A 63 -4.10 -11.48 -2.26
C ALA A 63 -3.50 -11.61 -0.86
N VAL A 64 -3.99 -12.56 -0.06
CA VAL A 64 -3.44 -12.87 1.27
C VAL A 64 -2.00 -13.39 1.15
N GLU A 65 -1.78 -14.40 0.31
CA GLU A 65 -0.44 -14.99 0.08
C GLU A 65 0.58 -13.93 -0.35
N VAL A 66 0.18 -13.00 -1.22
CA VAL A 66 1.07 -11.94 -1.72
C VAL A 66 1.44 -10.95 -0.62
N VAL A 67 0.51 -10.60 0.27
CA VAL A 67 0.79 -9.73 1.42
C VAL A 67 1.76 -10.42 2.38
N GLU A 68 1.54 -11.70 2.68
CA GLU A 68 2.43 -12.50 3.53
C GLU A 68 3.83 -12.66 2.92
N GLU A 69 3.92 -12.89 1.62
CA GLU A 69 5.20 -12.96 0.91
C GLU A 69 5.94 -11.61 0.93
N ALA A 70 5.22 -10.50 0.73
CA ALA A 70 5.79 -9.16 0.80
C ALA A 70 6.33 -8.86 2.21
N GLU A 71 5.59 -9.24 3.25
CA GLU A 71 6.00 -9.12 4.65
C GLU A 71 7.26 -9.95 4.94
N HIS A 72 7.32 -11.21 4.49
CA HIS A 72 8.53 -12.05 4.60
C HIS A 72 9.74 -11.48 3.86
N LYS A 73 9.52 -10.80 2.73
CA LYS A 73 10.57 -10.10 1.97
C LYS A 73 10.98 -8.77 2.61
N GLY A 74 10.35 -8.37 3.73
CA GLY A 74 10.66 -7.15 4.46
C GLY A 74 10.07 -5.88 3.85
N VAL A 75 9.06 -6.00 2.99
CA VAL A 75 8.33 -4.83 2.48
C VAL A 75 7.54 -4.21 3.64
N PRO A 76 7.71 -2.90 3.93
CA PRO A 76 6.95 -2.25 4.99
C PRO A 76 5.44 -2.33 4.74
N ILE A 77 4.69 -2.81 5.72
CA ILE A 77 3.22 -2.89 5.65
C ILE A 77 2.60 -1.76 6.48
N LEU A 78 1.72 -0.97 5.86
CA LEU A 78 0.85 -0.03 6.54
C LEU A 78 -0.56 -0.63 6.60
N GLU A 79 -0.96 -1.07 7.78
CA GLU A 79 -2.32 -1.56 8.00
C GLU A 79 -3.29 -0.40 8.22
N VAL A 80 -4.44 -0.48 7.55
CA VAL A 80 -5.51 0.51 7.62
C VAL A 80 -6.86 -0.19 7.83
N SER A 81 -7.85 0.52 8.37
CA SER A 81 -9.23 0.00 8.35
C SER A 81 -9.86 0.13 6.97
N LYS A 82 -10.95 -0.60 6.73
CA LYS A 82 -11.68 -0.59 5.45
C LYS A 82 -12.25 0.79 5.07
N GLU A 83 -12.40 1.71 6.02
CA GLU A 83 -12.94 3.05 5.81
C GLU A 83 -11.90 4.08 5.32
N VAL A 84 -10.60 3.75 5.38
CA VAL A 84 -9.48 4.66 5.09
C VAL A 84 -9.01 4.54 3.64
#